data_AF-A0A653D4Z8-F1
#
_entry.id   AF-A0A653D4Z8-F1
#
_cell.length_a   1.000
_cell.length_b   1.000
_cell.length_c   1.000
_cell.angle_alpha   90.00
_cell.angle_beta   90.00
_cell.angle_gamma   90.00
#
_symmetry.space_group_name_H-M   'P 1'
#
loop_
_entity.id
_entity.type
_entity.pdbx_description
1 polymer ?
#
loop_
_entity_poly.entity_id
_entity_poly.type
_entity_poly.pdbx_seq_one_letter_code
_entity_poly.pdbx_strand_id
1 'polypeptide(L)'
;MDLEKLNSRSLVKGPNKKQIKKIKELPRDRPFRITSAEVTSGLFGESIVLHLEDGQAVYLPNRVTEVYKKNLGFFSSKKYAVIYEGPVDCGYAEPLQSFRVIEF
;
A
#
# COMPACT_ATOMS: atom_id res chain seq x y z
N MET A 1 -35.23 -1.75 -9.83
CA MET A 1 -33.93 -1.04 -9.86
C MET A 1 -32.90 -2.04 -9.35
N ASP A 2 -32.14 -2.65 -10.25
CA ASP A 2 -31.28 -3.80 -9.95
C ASP A 2 -30.00 -3.39 -9.22
N LEU A 3 -29.96 -3.65 -7.91
CA LEU A 3 -28.79 -3.46 -7.05
C LEU A 3 -27.56 -4.26 -7.54
N GLU A 4 -27.76 -5.38 -8.26
CA GLU A 4 -26.69 -6.18 -8.84
C GLU A 4 -25.94 -5.48 -10.00
N LYS A 5 -26.60 -4.59 -10.73
CA LYS A 5 -25.97 -3.75 -11.78
C LYS A 5 -25.05 -2.67 -11.20
N LEU A 6 -25.26 -2.28 -9.94
CA LEU A 6 -24.37 -1.37 -9.21
C LEU A 6 -23.13 -2.11 -8.71
N ASN A 7 -23.28 -3.35 -8.22
CA ASN A 7 -22.16 -4.16 -7.74
C ASN A 7 -21.23 -4.65 -8.86
N SER A 8 -21.74 -4.82 -10.09
CA SER A 8 -20.91 -5.19 -11.25
C SER A 8 -19.99 -4.07 -11.75
N ARG A 9 -20.25 -2.79 -11.40
CA ARG A 9 -19.36 -1.67 -11.74
C ARG A 9 -18.16 -1.51 -10.79
N SER A 10 -18.18 -2.13 -9.60
CA SER A 10 -17.05 -2.03 -8.64
C SER A 10 -15.89 -2.97 -8.95
N LEU A 11 -16.06 -3.91 -9.89
CA LEU A 11 -14.97 -4.68 -10.46
C LEU A 11 -14.46 -3.97 -11.72
N VAL A 12 -13.73 -2.87 -11.54
CA VAL A 12 -12.90 -2.30 -12.61
C VAL A 12 -11.81 -3.32 -12.94
N LYS A 13 -12.14 -4.30 -13.80
CA LYS A 13 -11.24 -5.22 -14.50
C LYS A 13 -10.68 -4.47 -15.71
N GLY A 14 -9.65 -3.66 -15.48
CA GLY A 14 -8.80 -3.15 -16.55
C GLY A 14 -7.56 -4.03 -16.71
N PRO A 15 -7.02 -4.22 -17.92
CA PRO A 15 -5.87 -5.09 -18.20
C PRO A 15 -4.55 -4.65 -17.54
N ASN A 16 -4.52 -3.49 -16.87
CA ASN A 16 -3.34 -2.90 -16.22
C ASN A 16 -3.46 -2.73 -14.70
N LYS A 17 -4.45 -3.37 -14.04
CA LYS A 17 -4.54 -3.26 -12.57
C LYS A 17 -3.48 -4.15 -11.93
N LYS A 18 -2.33 -3.56 -11.59
CA LYS A 18 -1.47 -4.07 -10.52
C LYS A 18 -2.38 -4.38 -9.33
N GLN A 19 -2.38 -5.62 -8.89
CA GLN A 19 -3.24 -6.04 -7.78
C GLN A 19 -2.77 -5.28 -6.53
N ILE A 20 -3.55 -4.28 -6.11
CA ILE A 20 -3.19 -3.47 -4.95
C ILE A 20 -3.57 -4.27 -3.71
N LYS A 21 -2.55 -4.72 -2.98
CA LYS A 21 -2.66 -5.51 -1.75
C LYS A 21 -2.52 -4.62 -0.54
N LYS A 22 -2.99 -5.05 0.63
CA LYS A 22 -2.62 -4.43 1.90
C LYS A 22 -1.20 -4.84 2.27
N ILE A 23 -0.48 -4.00 3.01
CA ILE A 23 0.90 -4.32 3.43
C ILE A 23 1.04 -5.65 4.17
N LYS A 24 0.01 -6.03 4.93
CA LYS A 24 -0.06 -7.30 5.66
C LYS A 24 -0.08 -8.55 4.78
N GLU A 25 -0.38 -8.39 3.50
CA GLU A 25 -0.40 -9.47 2.50
C GLU A 25 0.96 -9.62 1.81
N LEU A 26 1.93 -8.74 2.09
CA LEU A 26 3.31 -8.97 1.68
C LEU A 26 3.93 -10.10 2.52
N PRO A 27 4.83 -10.91 1.94
CA PRO A 27 5.62 -11.84 2.73
C PRO A 27 6.49 -11.07 3.73
N ARG A 28 6.52 -11.59 4.95
CA ARG A 28 7.26 -11.04 6.07
C ARG A 28 8.77 -11.05 5.80
N ASP A 29 9.48 -10.05 6.32
CA ASP A 29 10.94 -9.93 6.33
C ASP A 29 11.59 -9.93 4.94
N ARG A 30 10.79 -9.72 3.88
CA ARG A 30 11.29 -9.64 2.50
C ARG A 30 11.27 -8.18 2.01
N PRO A 31 12.39 -7.67 1.46
CA PRO A 31 12.42 -6.35 0.86
C PRO A 31 11.79 -6.36 -0.52
N PHE A 32 10.94 -5.37 -0.76
CA PHE A 32 10.34 -5.08 -2.05
C PHE A 32 10.75 -3.69 -2.52
N ARG A 33 11.48 -3.63 -3.63
CA ARG A 33 11.90 -2.35 -4.23
C ARG A 33 10.69 -1.54 -4.67
N ILE A 34 10.69 -0.28 -4.26
CA ILE A 34 9.65 0.70 -4.58
C ILE A 34 10.02 1.37 -5.89
N THR A 35 9.14 1.31 -6.88
CA THR A 35 9.32 1.98 -8.18
C THR A 35 8.72 3.36 -8.20
N SER A 36 7.59 3.54 -7.51
CA SER A 36 6.89 4.81 -7.40
C SER A 36 5.92 4.77 -6.22
N ALA A 37 5.51 5.94 -5.76
CA ALA A 37 4.48 6.08 -4.74
C ALA A 37 3.43 7.08 -5.22
N GLU A 38 2.16 6.78 -4.97
CA GLU A 38 1.03 7.63 -5.35
C GLU A 38 0.11 7.83 -4.15
N VAL A 39 -0.43 9.05 -4.01
CA VAL A 39 -1.48 9.32 -3.03
C VAL A 39 -2.81 9.05 -3.70
N THR A 40 -3.67 8.31 -3.02
CA THR A 40 -5.03 8.05 -3.43
C THR A 40 -5.98 8.49 -2.33
N SER A 41 -7.04 9.20 -2.72
CA SER A 41 -8.07 9.67 -1.79
C SER A 41 -9.23 8.69 -1.80
N GLY A 42 -9.52 8.08 -0.66
CA GLY A 42 -10.65 7.18 -0.46
C GLY A 42 -11.73 7.77 0.44
N LEU A 43 -12.80 7.01 0.64
CA LEU A 43 -13.91 7.34 1.57
C LEU A 43 -13.44 7.60 3.01
N PHE A 44 -12.29 7.04 3.40
CA PHE A 44 -11.72 7.13 4.75
C PHE A 44 -10.49 8.05 4.82
N GLY A 45 -10.31 8.93 3.85
CA GLY A 45 -9.20 9.88 3.76
C GLY A 45 -8.13 9.49 2.74
N GLU A 46 -6.99 10.17 2.80
CA GLU A 46 -5.86 9.94 1.91
C GLU A 46 -5.01 8.74 2.37
N SER A 47 -4.62 7.92 1.41
CA SER A 47 -3.75 6.74 1.59
C SER A 47 -2.63 6.78 0.55
N ILE A 48 -1.52 6.12 0.85
CA ILE A 48 -0.41 5.98 -0.10
C ILE A 48 -0.39 4.57 -0.66
N VAL A 49 -0.25 4.48 -1.97
CA VAL A 49 -0.01 3.24 -2.70
C VAL A 49 1.45 3.22 -3.15
N LEU A 50 2.20 2.23 -2.68
CA LEU A 50 3.54 1.95 -3.16
C LEU A 50 3.44 0.99 -4.33
N HIS A 51 3.99 1.38 -5.47
CA HIS A 51 4.21 0.47 -6.59
C HIS A 51 5.55 -0.22 -6.42
N LEU A 52 5.53 -1.53 -6.51
CA LEU A 52 6.71 -2.38 -6.33
C LEU A 52 7.23 -2.86 -7.69
N GLU A 53 8.53 -3.17 -7.73
CA GLU A 53 9.22 -3.66 -8.94
C GLU A 53 8.65 -5.00 -9.43
N ASP A 54 8.19 -5.86 -8.51
CA ASP A 54 7.57 -7.17 -8.80
C ASP A 54 6.16 -7.06 -9.43
N GLY A 55 5.77 -5.88 -9.93
CA GLY A 55 4.45 -5.64 -10.53
C GLY A 55 3.30 -5.59 -9.51
N GLN A 56 3.61 -5.65 -8.22
CA GLN A 56 2.64 -5.53 -7.13
C GLN A 56 2.45 -4.06 -6.74
N ALA A 57 1.32 -3.76 -6.12
CA ALA A 57 1.09 -2.46 -5.49
C ALA A 57 0.60 -2.68 -4.06
N VAL A 58 0.97 -1.80 -3.14
CA VAL A 58 0.71 -2.00 -1.71
C VAL A 58 0.14 -0.74 -1.08
N TYR A 59 -0.98 -0.90 -0.39
CA TYR A 59 -1.57 0.14 0.45
C TYR A 59 -0.82 0.27 1.77
N LEU A 60 -0.35 1.49 2.05
CA LEU A 60 0.14 1.87 3.36
C LEU A 60 -1.04 2.26 4.28
N PRO A 61 -0.93 2.00 5.59
CA PRO A 61 -1.90 2.48 6.57
C PRO A 61 -2.02 4.01 6.57
N ASN A 62 -3.24 4.55 6.70
CA ASN A 62 -3.49 5.99 6.65
C ASN A 62 -2.67 6.80 7.68
N ARG A 63 -2.28 6.17 8.80
CA ARG A 63 -1.49 6.80 9.86
C ARG A 63 -0.13 7.31 9.39
N VAL A 64 0.45 6.70 8.35
CA VAL A 64 1.74 7.14 7.80
C VAL A 64 1.59 8.08 6.60
N THR A 65 0.36 8.30 6.12
CA THR A 65 0.11 9.07 4.90
C THR A 65 0.67 10.49 5.01
N GLU A 66 0.44 11.21 6.11
CA GLU A 66 0.90 12.60 6.23
C GLU A 66 2.43 12.74 6.21
N VAL A 67 3.13 11.77 6.80
CA VAL A 67 4.60 11.74 6.87
C VAL A 67 5.19 11.42 5.49
N TYR A 68 4.61 10.44 4.80
CA TYR A 68 5.14 9.95 3.53
C TYR A 68 4.71 10.83 2.35
N LYS A 69 3.56 11.52 2.44
CA LYS A 69 3.06 12.45 1.41
C LYS A 69 4.05 13.58 1.13
N LYS A 70 4.75 14.07 2.15
CA LYS A 70 5.79 15.11 2.02
C LYS A 70 7.06 14.58 1.35
N ASN A 71 7.25 13.27 1.35
CA ASN A 71 8.47 12.58 0.93
C ASN A 71 8.27 11.70 -0.31
N LEU A 72 7.18 11.88 -1.07
CA LEU A 72 6.86 11.04 -2.22
C LEU A 72 7.95 11.01 -3.28
N GLY A 73 8.63 12.14 -3.49
CA GLY A 73 9.71 12.27 -4.47
C GLY A 73 10.87 11.31 -4.23
N PHE A 74 11.11 10.90 -2.97
CA PHE A 74 12.16 9.93 -2.65
C PHE A 74 11.84 8.54 -3.20
N PHE A 75 10.58 8.12 -3.19
CA PHE A 75 10.16 6.78 -3.65
C PHE A 75 10.28 6.58 -5.17
N SER A 76 10.32 7.66 -5.95
CA SER A 76 10.54 7.60 -7.39
C SER A 76 12.00 7.33 -7.78
N SER A 77 12.93 7.39 -6.82
CA SER A 77 14.37 7.19 -7.07
C SER A 77 14.79 5.72 -7.24
N LYS A 78 13.89 4.76 -7.00
CA LYS A 78 14.17 3.31 -6.97
C LYS A 78 15.24 2.86 -5.97
N LYS A 79 15.71 3.76 -5.11
CA LYS A 79 16.71 3.48 -4.06
C LYS A 79 16.11 2.93 -2.78
N TYR A 80 14.79 2.83 -2.69
CA TYR A 80 14.11 2.44 -1.46
C TYR A 80 13.36 1.14 -1.64
N ALA A 81 13.34 0.33 -0.59
CA ALA A 81 12.55 -0.88 -0.50
C ALA A 81 11.68 -0.86 0.76
N VAL A 82 10.48 -1.41 0.65
CA VAL A 82 9.60 -1.64 1.81
C VAL A 82 9.76 -3.08 2.29
N ILE A 83 9.87 -3.27 3.61
CA ILE A 83 9.87 -4.56 4.28
C ILE A 83 8.69 -4.59 5.22
N TYR A 84 7.84 -5.60 5.08
CA TYR A 84 6.80 -5.88 6.06
C TYR A 84 7.38 -6.73 7.20
N GLU A 85 7.31 -6.24 8.43
CA GLU A 85 7.95 -6.88 9.60
C GLU A 85 6.97 -7.77 10.38
N GLY A 86 5.68 -7.69 10.08
CA GLY A 86 4.63 -8.46 10.73
C GLY A 86 3.74 -7.64 11.67
N PRO A 87 2.77 -8.30 12.32
CA PRO A 87 1.97 -7.69 13.37
C PRO A 87 2.82 -7.44 14.62
N VAL A 88 2.69 -6.26 15.20
CA VAL A 88 3.24 -5.88 16.51
C VAL A 88 2.08 -5.68 17.46
N ASP A 89 2.12 -6.41 18.58
CA ASP A 89 1.16 -6.22 19.65
C ASP A 89 1.46 -4.91 20.37
N CYS A 90 0.48 -4.02 20.39
CA CYS A 90 0.56 -2.72 21.07
C CYS A 90 -0.53 -2.59 22.15
N GLY A 91 -1.14 -3.70 22.60
CA GLY A 91 -2.20 -3.68 23.61
C GLY A 91 -3.55 -3.20 23.08
N TYR A 92 -3.75 -3.19 21.75
CA TYR A 92 -5.02 -2.89 21.10
C TYR A 92 -5.72 -4.19 20.64
N ALA A 93 -7.03 -4.13 20.42
CA ALA A 93 -7.83 -5.26 19.97
C ALA A 93 -7.37 -5.87 18.63
N GLU A 94 -6.75 -5.06 17.76
CA GLU A 94 -6.06 -5.55 16.56
C GLU A 94 -4.58 -5.14 16.58
N PRO A 95 -3.65 -6.08 16.30
CA PRO A 95 -2.22 -5.78 16.29
C PRO A 95 -1.86 -4.86 15.12
N LEU A 96 -0.93 -3.93 15.37
CA LEU A 96 -0.48 -2.97 14.36
C LEU A 96 0.40 -3.67 13.34
N GLN A 97 0.22 -3.32 12.07
CA GLN A 97 1.03 -3.89 10.99
C GLN A 97 2.33 -3.08 10.89
N SER A 98 3.44 -3.65 11.35
CA SER A 98 4.75 -2.99 11.29
C SER A 98 5.39 -3.20 9.92
N PHE A 99 6.03 -2.14 9.45
CA PHE A 99 6.83 -2.14 8.25
C PHE A 99 7.90 -1.08 8.34
N ARG A 100 8.98 -1.28 7.58
CA ARG A 100 10.07 -0.31 7.45
C ARG A 100 10.38 -0.06 5.99
N VAL A 101 10.84 1.15 5.71
CA VAL A 101 11.46 1.47 4.43
C VAL A 101 12.96 1.55 4.65
N ILE A 102 13.72 0.83 3.83
CA ILE A 102 15.18 0.85 3.84
C ILE A 102 15.70 1.43 2.53
N GLU A 103 16.89 2.02 2.58
CA GLU A 103 17.67 2.29 1.37
C GLU A 103 18.29 0.98 0.89
N PHE A 104 18.26 0.75 -0.42
CA PHE A 104 18.63 -0.49 -1.10
C PHE A 104 19.82 -0.29 -2.02
#